data_AF-A0A914DBN7-F1
#
_entry.id   AF-A0A914DBN7-F1
#
_cell.length_a   1.000
_cell.length_b   1.000
_cell.length_c   1.000
_cell.angle_alpha   90.00
_cell.angle_beta   90.00
_cell.angle_gamma   90.00
#
_symmetry.space_group_name_H-M   'P 1'
#
loop_
_entity.id
_entity.type
_entity.pdbx_description
1 polymer ?
#
loop_
_entity_poly.entity_id
_entity_poly.type
_entity_poly.pdbx_seq_one_letter_code
_entity_poly.pdbx_strand_id
1 'polypeptide(L)'
;MGSDFQYTNSKMWFSNLDKLINHINSKTKDTGMTAFYSTPSCYMNAVKEYMQTGAFVPENKTTDFFPYASSENAYWTGYFTSKPAMKGLLTRQMNVFALSNDLTTQSSSEEIFERSIALAQHHDGITYNDKYVVTVYNPSSKEAVNLVKIPYYGTSEKDQVTVSDNRGTILNHTISPTLIMTQLGIPTQLRSPTIAPFQLWFSATIGPLGFKSYFVDTNGNTRKALKKRVKLPIEDKSKSKLASNEATLSNQFIKISFDENGQLYQLQDLQSPQQDIYNISQSFLWYKGASSGIKKQASGAYVFRPEPNTTAEEILIGGFHVETHLVQNDLFQEIQQTFNFFPNWVTQSVRLYNNKPYVEFEYTVGPLPSDLINLTSHEVITRYTVNSVNDISFTNNGMFTTDANGRQYIKRT
;
A
#
# COMPACT_ATOMS: atom_id res chain seq x y z
N MET A 1 20.37 -18.79 29.97
CA MET A 1 20.26 -18.12 31.28
C MET A 1 19.57 -16.76 31.12
N GLY A 2 18.26 -16.76 30.90
CA GLY A 2 17.48 -15.54 30.69
C GLY A 2 16.12 -15.85 30.07
N SER A 3 15.21 -14.89 30.14
CA SER A 3 13.90 -14.83 29.48
C SER A 3 13.34 -13.41 29.66
N ASP A 4 12.14 -13.16 29.16
CA ASP A 4 11.44 -11.89 29.29
C ASP A 4 11.37 -11.44 30.76
N PHE A 5 11.80 -10.21 31.02
CA PHE A 5 11.77 -9.53 32.33
C PHE A 5 12.41 -10.30 33.50
N GLN A 6 13.38 -11.17 33.23
CA GLN A 6 14.16 -11.86 34.28
C GLN A 6 15.22 -10.95 34.91
N TYR A 7 15.91 -11.45 35.93
CA TYR A 7 16.98 -10.78 36.69
C TYR A 7 16.57 -9.53 37.50
N THR A 8 15.28 -9.29 37.73
CA THR A 8 14.81 -8.26 38.69
C THR A 8 15.37 -8.51 40.10
N ASN A 9 15.45 -9.78 40.51
CA ASN A 9 16.28 -10.23 41.63
C ASN A 9 17.49 -11.03 41.12
N SER A 10 18.48 -10.32 40.59
CA SER A 10 19.67 -10.91 39.99
C SER A 10 20.51 -11.73 40.98
N LYS A 11 20.52 -11.36 42.27
CA LYS A 11 21.30 -12.05 43.31
C LYS A 11 20.94 -13.53 43.41
N MET A 12 19.66 -13.88 43.28
CA MET A 12 19.21 -15.28 43.30
C MET A 12 19.82 -16.08 42.13
N TRP A 13 19.82 -15.50 40.92
CA TRP A 13 20.39 -16.13 39.73
C TRP A 13 21.90 -16.32 39.87
N PHE A 14 22.63 -15.27 40.20
CA PHE A 14 24.09 -15.32 40.33
C PHE A 14 24.54 -16.27 41.44
N SER A 15 23.89 -16.21 42.62
CA SER A 15 24.25 -17.09 43.75
C SER A 15 24.10 -18.59 43.41
N ASN A 16 23.10 -18.96 42.59
CA ASN A 16 22.90 -20.35 42.19
C ASN A 16 23.82 -20.75 41.02
N LEU A 17 24.08 -19.83 40.09
CA LEU A 17 25.04 -20.05 39.01
C LEU A 17 26.47 -20.22 39.53
N ASP A 18 26.90 -19.42 40.51
CA ASP A 18 28.22 -19.56 41.15
C ASP A 18 28.39 -20.96 41.74
N LYS A 19 27.37 -21.46 42.45
CA LYS A 19 27.37 -22.82 43.01
C LYS A 19 27.48 -23.87 41.91
N LEU A 20 26.74 -23.71 40.81
CA LEU A 20 26.76 -24.64 39.68
C LEU A 20 28.13 -24.65 38.98
N ILE A 21 28.67 -23.46 38.68
CA ILE A 21 29.98 -23.28 38.06
C ILE A 21 31.07 -23.92 38.91
N ASN A 22 31.09 -23.62 40.22
CA ASN A 22 32.06 -24.18 41.15
C ASN A 22 31.97 -25.71 41.25
N HIS A 23 30.76 -26.27 41.24
CA HIS A 23 30.57 -27.72 41.28
C HIS A 23 31.02 -28.42 39.99
N ILE A 24 30.70 -27.85 38.82
CA ILE A 24 31.15 -28.39 37.53
C ILE A 24 32.67 -28.36 37.46
N ASN A 25 33.28 -27.22 37.82
CA ASN A 25 34.72 -27.03 37.71
C ASN A 25 35.53 -27.88 38.71
N SER A 26 34.97 -28.22 39.88
CA SER A 26 35.64 -29.13 40.82
C SER A 26 35.70 -30.58 40.31
N LYS A 27 34.86 -30.93 39.32
CA LYS A 27 34.80 -32.25 38.67
C LYS A 27 35.29 -32.23 37.22
N THR A 28 36.04 -31.20 36.80
CA THR A 28 36.54 -31.09 35.43
C THR A 28 37.39 -32.30 35.02
N LYS A 29 38.18 -32.87 35.94
CA LYS A 29 38.99 -34.07 35.66
C LYS A 29 38.15 -35.30 35.30
N ASP A 30 36.97 -35.43 35.91
CA ASP A 30 36.08 -36.59 35.73
C ASP A 30 35.13 -36.40 34.53
N THR A 31 34.75 -35.15 34.25
CA THR A 31 33.71 -34.82 33.24
C THR A 31 34.27 -34.25 31.93
N GLY A 32 35.50 -33.74 31.94
CA GLY A 32 36.07 -32.99 30.82
C GLY A 32 35.42 -31.62 30.57
N MET A 33 34.52 -31.16 31.44
CA MET A 33 33.78 -29.90 31.27
C MET A 33 34.33 -28.78 32.14
N THR A 34 34.31 -27.56 31.60
CA THR A 34 34.56 -26.32 32.35
C THR A 34 33.43 -25.34 32.09
N ALA A 35 32.87 -24.76 33.15
CA ALA A 35 31.82 -23.75 33.08
C ALA A 35 32.34 -22.39 33.59
N PHE A 36 31.88 -21.30 32.99
CA PHE A 36 32.22 -19.94 33.38
C PHE A 36 31.16 -18.96 32.86
N TYR A 37 31.10 -17.76 33.44
CA TYR A 37 30.29 -16.67 32.89
C TYR A 37 30.87 -16.20 31.57
N SER A 38 30.00 -15.99 30.58
CA SER A 38 30.43 -15.58 29.24
C SER A 38 29.47 -14.55 28.64
N THR A 39 29.86 -14.01 27.50
CA THR A 39 29.05 -13.12 26.67
C THR A 39 28.91 -13.71 25.26
N PRO A 40 27.91 -13.30 24.46
CA PRO A 40 27.80 -13.74 23.08
C PRO A 40 29.07 -13.50 22.25
N SER A 41 29.80 -12.41 22.51
CA SER A 41 31.06 -12.09 21.83
C SER A 41 32.19 -13.06 22.21
N CYS A 42 32.34 -13.38 23.50
CA CYS A 42 33.32 -14.38 23.95
C CYS A 42 33.04 -15.76 23.35
N TYR A 43 31.76 -16.17 23.32
CA TYR A 43 31.35 -17.41 22.65
C TYR A 43 31.70 -17.39 21.16
N MET A 44 31.39 -16.32 20.43
CA MET A 44 31.67 -16.24 19.00
C MET A 44 33.18 -16.25 18.70
N ASN A 45 34.00 -15.63 19.54
CA ASN A 45 35.46 -15.72 19.42
C ASN A 45 35.96 -17.16 19.61
N ALA A 46 35.46 -17.88 20.63
CA ALA A 46 35.82 -19.27 20.83
C ALA A 46 35.37 -20.17 19.66
N VAL A 47 34.18 -19.94 19.09
CA VAL A 47 33.71 -20.65 17.89
C VAL A 47 34.63 -20.36 16.70
N LYS A 48 35.02 -19.10 16.50
CA LYS A 48 35.94 -18.72 15.43
C LYS A 48 37.31 -19.40 15.57
N GLU A 49 37.88 -19.43 16.78
CA GLU A 49 39.13 -20.14 17.07
C GLU A 49 38.98 -21.65 16.81
N TYR A 50 37.85 -22.23 17.21
CA TYR A 50 37.54 -23.63 16.94
C TYR A 50 37.44 -23.92 15.43
N MET A 51 36.82 -23.03 14.64
CA MET A 51 36.77 -23.14 13.18
C MET A 51 38.17 -23.10 12.54
N GLN A 52 39.12 -22.34 13.09
CA GLN A 52 40.49 -22.27 12.58
C GLN A 52 41.25 -23.60 12.73
N THR A 53 40.83 -24.47 13.64
CA THR A 53 41.40 -25.82 13.78
C THR A 53 40.99 -26.76 12.63
N GLY A 54 39.98 -26.40 11.84
CA GLY A 54 39.38 -27.24 10.81
C GLY A 54 38.37 -28.29 11.34
N ALA A 55 38.15 -28.36 12.65
CA ALA A 55 37.22 -29.31 13.26
C ALA A 55 35.73 -28.99 13.04
N PHE A 56 35.40 -27.77 12.62
CA PHE A 56 34.04 -27.33 12.33
C PHE A 56 34.03 -26.32 11.18
N VAL A 57 33.19 -26.59 10.17
CA VAL A 57 32.93 -25.67 9.05
C VAL A 57 31.41 -25.52 8.94
N PRO A 58 30.85 -24.33 9.19
CA PRO A 58 29.41 -24.12 9.07
C PRO A 58 28.98 -24.12 7.60
N GLU A 59 27.75 -24.56 7.35
CA GLU A 59 27.14 -24.44 6.03
C GLU A 59 26.92 -22.97 5.66
N ASN A 60 27.11 -22.65 4.38
CA ASN A 60 26.87 -21.30 3.87
C ASN A 60 25.37 -21.10 3.60
N LYS A 61 24.71 -20.28 4.41
CA LYS A 61 23.31 -19.89 4.26
C LYS A 61 23.22 -18.52 3.58
N THR A 62 22.66 -18.48 2.38
CA THR A 62 22.62 -17.27 1.52
C THR A 62 21.24 -16.63 1.39
N THR A 63 20.18 -17.29 1.86
CA THR A 63 18.80 -16.80 1.82
C THR A 63 18.28 -16.46 3.20
N ASP A 64 17.09 -15.87 3.27
CA ASP A 64 16.47 -15.51 4.55
C ASP A 64 15.92 -16.73 5.33
N PHE A 65 15.32 -16.42 6.48
CA PHE A 65 14.67 -17.37 7.38
C PHE A 65 13.14 -17.18 7.39
N PHE A 66 12.57 -16.69 6.28
CA PHE A 66 11.12 -16.53 6.16
C PHE A 66 10.46 -17.68 5.37
N PRO A 67 9.22 -18.04 5.74
CA PRO A 67 8.48 -17.60 6.92
C PRO A 67 8.93 -18.33 8.20
N TYR A 68 8.77 -17.68 9.35
CA TYR A 68 8.99 -18.32 10.65
C TYR A 68 7.78 -19.15 11.07
N ALA A 69 8.01 -20.33 11.64
CA ALA A 69 6.98 -21.15 12.27
C ALA A 69 7.45 -21.63 13.65
N SER A 70 6.62 -21.42 14.68
CA SER A 70 6.90 -21.89 16.04
C SER A 70 6.37 -23.31 16.30
N SER A 71 5.46 -23.79 15.45
CA SER A 71 4.94 -25.15 15.42
C SER A 71 4.34 -25.45 14.04
N GLU A 72 3.99 -26.71 13.77
CA GLU A 72 3.45 -27.18 12.49
C GLU A 72 2.30 -26.33 11.92
N ASN A 73 1.43 -25.80 12.78
CA ASN A 73 0.24 -25.03 12.40
C ASN A 73 0.34 -23.54 12.76
N ALA A 74 1.53 -23.06 13.14
CA ALA A 74 1.75 -21.69 13.62
C ALA A 74 2.80 -20.99 12.77
N TYR A 75 2.48 -20.74 11.50
CA TYR A 75 3.28 -19.90 10.60
C TYR A 75 2.99 -18.43 10.86
N TRP A 76 4.02 -17.65 11.17
CA TRP A 76 3.91 -16.25 11.56
C TRP A 76 3.89 -15.38 10.30
N THR A 77 2.86 -15.53 9.48
CA THR A 77 2.67 -14.74 8.25
C THR A 77 1.49 -13.77 8.33
N GLY A 78 0.63 -13.91 9.34
CA GLY A 78 -0.49 -12.98 9.59
C GLY A 78 -0.01 -11.57 9.98
N TYR A 79 1.16 -11.47 10.61
CA TYR A 79 1.72 -10.16 10.93
C TYR A 79 2.21 -9.38 9.71
N PHE A 80 2.36 -10.02 8.54
CA PHE A 80 2.67 -9.30 7.29
C PHE A 80 1.56 -8.31 6.95
N THR A 81 0.29 -8.67 7.18
CA THR A 81 -0.87 -7.83 6.81
C THR A 81 -1.54 -7.17 8.02
N SER A 82 -1.37 -7.69 9.24
CA SER A 82 -2.00 -7.15 10.45
C SER A 82 -1.78 -5.64 10.64
N LYS A 83 -2.84 -4.91 11.02
CA LYS A 83 -2.86 -3.44 11.13
C LYS A 83 -2.42 -2.71 9.83
N PRO A 84 -3.06 -2.98 8.68
CA PRO A 84 -2.63 -2.44 7.38
C PRO A 84 -2.67 -0.90 7.34
N ALA A 85 -3.63 -0.27 8.02
CA ALA A 85 -3.71 1.19 8.13
C ALA A 85 -2.46 1.79 8.79
N MET A 86 -1.95 1.16 9.87
CA MET A 86 -0.73 1.59 10.56
C MET A 86 0.49 1.39 9.67
N LYS A 87 0.61 0.25 8.98
CA LYS A 87 1.71 0.01 8.03
C LYS A 87 1.74 1.06 6.92
N GLY A 88 0.58 1.35 6.31
CA GLY A 88 0.47 2.41 5.30
C GLY A 88 0.77 3.80 5.84
N LEU A 89 0.39 4.10 7.09
CA LEU A 89 0.74 5.37 7.74
C LEU A 89 2.25 5.49 7.96
N LEU A 90 2.91 4.45 8.46
CA LEU A 90 4.36 4.44 8.69
C LEU A 90 5.13 4.65 7.39
N THR A 91 4.73 4.01 6.28
CA THR A 91 5.35 4.25 4.97
C THR A 91 5.23 5.71 4.53
N ARG A 92 4.07 6.33 4.71
CA ARG A 92 3.88 7.76 4.40
C ARG A 92 4.72 8.66 5.32
N GLN A 93 4.80 8.34 6.61
CA GLN A 93 5.61 9.10 7.57
C GLN A 93 7.11 8.99 7.28
N MET A 94 7.60 7.82 6.88
CA MET A 94 9.01 7.64 6.47
C MET A 94 9.36 8.54 5.28
N ASN A 95 8.45 8.70 4.31
CA ASN A 95 8.65 9.63 3.18
C ASN A 95 8.69 11.09 3.64
N VAL A 96 7.83 11.50 4.57
CA VAL A 96 7.83 12.87 5.14
C VAL A 96 9.09 13.12 5.97
N PHE A 97 9.58 12.13 6.71
CA PHE A 97 10.82 12.25 7.49
C PHE A 97 12.06 12.35 6.59
N ALA A 98 12.11 11.56 5.51
CA ALA A 98 13.17 11.67 4.51
C ALA A 98 13.17 13.07 3.88
N LEU A 99 11.99 13.60 3.53
CA LEU A 99 11.81 14.97 3.05
C LEU A 99 12.33 16.00 4.06
N SER A 100 11.98 15.89 5.35
CA SER A 100 12.43 16.85 6.34
C SER A 100 13.95 16.87 6.48
N ASN A 101 14.62 15.72 6.42
CA ASN A 101 16.09 15.68 6.48
C ASN A 101 16.76 16.28 5.24
N ASP A 102 16.19 16.08 4.06
CA ASP A 102 16.70 16.66 2.82
C ASP A 102 16.56 18.20 2.84
N LEU A 103 15.40 18.70 3.30
CA LEU A 103 15.15 20.14 3.44
C LEU A 103 16.02 20.80 4.51
N THR A 104 16.33 20.13 5.63
CA THR A 104 17.17 20.71 6.70
C THR A 104 18.66 20.63 6.43
N THR A 105 19.13 19.66 5.64
CA THR A 105 20.56 19.53 5.30
C THR A 105 21.01 20.51 4.22
N GLN A 106 20.07 21.01 3.40
CA GLN A 106 20.31 22.14 2.53
C GLN A 106 20.02 23.44 3.31
N SER A 107 21.05 24.11 3.82
CA SER A 107 20.92 25.39 4.55
C SER A 107 20.25 26.51 3.74
N SER A 108 20.25 26.41 2.40
CA SER A 108 19.48 27.28 1.51
C SER A 108 17.99 26.92 1.41
N SER A 109 17.62 25.68 1.74
CA SER A 109 16.27 25.15 1.61
C SER A 109 15.41 25.45 2.84
N GLU A 110 16.03 25.68 4.00
CA GLU A 110 15.35 26.23 5.17
C GLU A 110 14.83 27.65 4.87
N GLU A 111 15.68 28.54 4.36
CA GLU A 111 15.26 29.90 3.95
C GLU A 111 14.17 29.86 2.86
N ILE A 112 14.27 28.95 1.90
CA ILE A 112 13.28 28.82 0.82
C ILE A 112 11.96 28.22 1.34
N PHE A 113 12.01 27.26 2.24
CA PHE A 113 10.83 26.68 2.88
C PHE A 113 10.16 27.73 3.77
N GLU A 114 10.93 28.49 4.56
CA GLU A 114 10.47 29.64 5.32
C GLU A 114 9.85 30.71 4.43
N ARG A 115 10.46 31.04 3.28
CA ARG A 115 9.87 31.96 2.29
C ARG A 115 8.58 31.41 1.69
N SER A 116 8.49 30.11 1.46
CA SER A 116 7.28 29.47 0.94
C SER A 116 6.14 29.48 1.98
N ILE A 117 6.46 29.26 3.26
CA ILE A 117 5.52 29.40 4.38
C ILE A 117 5.13 30.87 4.54
N ALA A 118 6.08 31.80 4.55
CA ALA A 118 5.82 33.23 4.66
C ALA A 118 4.92 33.74 3.52
N LEU A 119 5.15 33.26 2.28
CA LEU A 119 4.28 33.55 1.14
C LEU A 119 2.89 32.92 1.32
N ALA A 120 2.80 31.69 1.84
CA ALA A 120 1.52 31.05 2.14
C ALA A 120 0.76 31.77 3.28
N GLN A 121 1.46 32.38 4.24
CA GLN A 121 0.89 33.21 5.31
C GLN A 121 0.46 34.60 4.83
N HIS A 122 0.81 35.02 3.61
CA HIS A 122 0.29 36.24 3.02
C HIS A 122 -1.24 36.24 3.13
N HIS A 123 -1.86 37.37 3.42
CA HIS A 123 -3.30 37.42 3.64
C HIS A 123 -4.07 36.94 2.40
N ASP A 124 -3.62 37.18 1.16
CA ASP A 124 -4.24 36.58 -0.03
C ASP A 124 -3.89 35.10 -0.27
N GLY A 125 -2.93 34.55 0.47
CA GLY A 125 -2.51 33.14 0.43
C GLY A 125 -3.21 32.28 1.50
N ILE A 126 -3.23 32.74 2.76
CA ILE A 126 -3.83 32.00 3.89
C ILE A 126 -5.32 32.22 4.02
N THR A 127 -5.83 33.39 3.62
CA THR A 127 -7.27 33.63 3.62
C THR A 127 -7.89 33.03 2.36
N TYR A 128 -9.14 32.58 2.49
CA TYR A 128 -9.86 31.92 1.42
C TYR A 128 -9.95 32.82 0.19
N ASN A 129 -9.22 32.47 -0.87
CA ASN A 129 -9.15 33.24 -2.10
C ASN A 129 -9.44 32.34 -3.30
N ASP A 130 -9.97 32.93 -4.38
CA ASP A 130 -10.19 32.18 -5.63
C ASP A 130 -8.86 31.77 -6.28
N LYS A 131 -7.74 32.25 -5.74
CA LYS A 131 -6.40 31.90 -6.19
C LYS A 131 -5.61 31.29 -5.05
N TYR A 132 -4.91 30.19 -5.30
CA TYR A 132 -4.03 29.57 -4.31
C TYR A 132 -2.81 28.95 -4.97
N VAL A 133 -1.77 28.73 -4.17
CA VAL A 133 -0.49 28.21 -4.62
C VAL A 133 -0.34 26.76 -4.16
N VAL A 134 0.09 25.89 -5.06
CA VAL A 134 0.42 24.49 -4.80
C VAL A 134 1.91 24.30 -5.05
N THR A 135 2.68 24.06 -3.99
CA THR A 135 4.12 23.76 -4.09
C THR A 135 4.35 22.26 -4.05
N VAL A 136 5.05 21.74 -5.05
CA VAL A 136 5.34 20.31 -5.21
C VAL A 136 6.85 20.11 -5.11
N TYR A 137 7.29 19.23 -4.20
CA TYR A 137 8.68 18.86 -4.02
C TYR A 137 8.95 17.45 -4.55
N ASN A 138 10.12 17.26 -5.17
CA ASN A 138 10.62 15.98 -5.64
C ASN A 138 11.85 15.56 -4.83
N PRO A 139 11.73 14.57 -3.91
CA PRO A 139 12.85 14.06 -3.12
C PRO A 139 13.76 13.11 -3.89
N SER A 140 13.48 12.85 -5.17
CA SER A 140 14.31 11.98 -6.00
C SER A 140 15.51 12.75 -6.56
N SER A 141 16.65 12.06 -6.70
CA SER A 141 17.81 12.56 -7.45
C SER A 141 17.62 12.58 -8.97
N LYS A 142 16.41 12.28 -9.45
CA LYS A 142 16.03 12.31 -10.87
C LYS A 142 14.83 13.20 -11.05
N GLU A 143 14.71 13.81 -12.23
CA GLU A 143 13.49 14.51 -12.63
C GLU A 143 12.30 13.56 -12.54
N ALA A 144 11.18 14.08 -12.03
CA ALA A 144 9.94 13.34 -11.89
C ALA A 144 8.81 14.08 -12.61
N VAL A 145 8.08 13.33 -13.45
CA VAL A 145 6.83 13.77 -14.07
C VAL A 145 5.69 12.95 -13.46
N ASN A 146 4.89 13.60 -12.62
CA ASN A 146 3.79 12.97 -11.89
C ASN A 146 2.51 13.80 -11.99
N LEU A 147 1.37 13.14 -11.93
CA LEU A 147 0.08 13.82 -11.80
C LEU A 147 -0.15 14.20 -10.34
N VAL A 148 -0.46 15.47 -10.13
CA VAL A 148 -0.83 16.02 -8.83
C VAL A 148 -2.34 16.03 -8.73
N LYS A 149 -2.88 15.42 -7.66
CA LYS A 149 -4.28 15.44 -7.29
C LYS A 149 -4.47 16.32 -6.07
N ILE A 150 -5.37 17.31 -6.15
CA ILE A 150 -5.78 18.11 -4.99
C ILE A 150 -7.31 18.15 -4.84
N PRO A 151 -7.84 18.21 -3.59
CA PRO A 151 -9.26 18.42 -3.37
C PRO A 151 -9.74 19.74 -3.98
N TYR A 152 -10.84 19.72 -4.73
CA TYR A 152 -11.41 20.90 -5.40
C TYR A 152 -12.87 21.12 -5.02
N TYR A 153 -13.15 22.27 -4.39
CA TYR A 153 -14.51 22.71 -4.05
C TYR A 153 -15.12 23.48 -5.22
N GLY A 154 -15.55 22.75 -6.24
CA GLY A 154 -16.22 23.31 -7.41
C GLY A 154 -17.74 23.18 -7.41
N THR A 155 -18.36 23.71 -8.46
CA THR A 155 -19.76 23.47 -8.80
C THR A 155 -19.95 22.33 -9.80
N SER A 156 -18.96 22.06 -10.65
CA SER A 156 -19.01 21.03 -11.68
C SER A 156 -17.61 20.66 -12.20
N GLU A 157 -17.50 19.55 -12.94
CA GLU A 157 -16.30 19.20 -13.73
C GLU A 157 -15.98 20.20 -14.85
N LYS A 158 -16.95 21.02 -15.24
CA LYS A 158 -16.83 22.04 -16.31
C LYS A 158 -16.49 23.42 -15.76
N ASP A 159 -16.16 23.52 -14.48
CA ASP A 159 -15.76 24.78 -13.87
C ASP A 159 -14.54 25.36 -14.59
N GLN A 160 -14.59 26.67 -14.87
CA GLN A 160 -13.46 27.36 -15.47
C GLN A 160 -12.37 27.55 -14.41
N VAL A 161 -11.33 26.73 -14.48
CA VAL A 161 -10.14 26.80 -13.64
C VAL A 161 -8.93 27.08 -14.53
N THR A 162 -7.91 27.72 -13.99
CA THR A 162 -6.61 27.86 -14.65
C THR A 162 -5.53 27.38 -13.72
N VAL A 163 -4.67 26.50 -14.22
CA VAL A 163 -3.46 26.06 -13.53
C VAL A 163 -2.28 26.59 -14.31
N SER A 164 -1.40 27.36 -13.67
CA SER A 164 -0.21 27.91 -14.31
C SER A 164 1.04 27.67 -13.48
N ASP A 165 2.21 27.67 -14.10
CA ASP A 165 3.48 27.66 -13.38
C ASP A 165 3.96 29.07 -13.01
N ASN A 166 5.10 29.15 -12.33
CA ASN A 166 5.77 30.40 -11.96
C ASN A 166 6.21 31.28 -13.14
N ARG A 167 6.11 30.81 -14.38
CA ARG A 167 6.37 31.61 -15.59
C ARG A 167 5.05 32.07 -16.25
N GLY A 168 3.90 31.75 -15.65
CA GLY A 168 2.58 32.03 -16.23
C GLY A 168 2.20 31.07 -17.37
N THR A 169 2.95 29.99 -17.57
CA THR A 169 2.60 28.98 -18.58
C THR A 169 1.39 28.20 -18.09
N ILE A 170 0.33 28.11 -18.88
CA ILE A 170 -0.88 27.36 -18.52
C ILE A 170 -0.63 25.86 -18.73
N LEU A 171 -0.98 25.06 -17.73
CA LEU A 171 -0.83 23.61 -17.75
C LEU A 171 -2.13 22.91 -18.15
N ASN A 172 -1.97 21.77 -18.83
CA ASN A 172 -3.07 20.83 -19.01
C ASN A 172 -3.54 20.32 -17.64
N HIS A 173 -4.85 20.39 -17.41
CA HIS A 173 -5.49 20.03 -16.15
C HIS A 173 -6.89 19.48 -16.42
N THR A 174 -7.42 18.72 -15.47
CA THR A 174 -8.80 18.22 -15.53
C THR A 174 -9.43 18.24 -14.15
N ILE A 175 -10.75 18.34 -14.11
CA ILE A 175 -11.53 18.18 -12.90
C ILE A 175 -12.26 16.84 -13.01
N SER A 176 -12.23 16.04 -11.95
CA SER A 176 -12.99 14.79 -11.87
C SER A 176 -13.84 14.77 -10.60
N PRO A 177 -14.94 13.99 -10.56
CA PRO A 177 -15.66 13.72 -9.33
C PRO A 177 -14.76 13.09 -8.28
N THR A 178 -15.00 13.41 -7.01
CA THR A 178 -14.44 12.65 -5.89
C THR A 178 -15.27 11.38 -5.70
N LEU A 179 -14.62 10.22 -5.58
CA LEU A 179 -15.27 9.00 -5.11
C LEU A 179 -15.56 9.12 -3.60
N ILE A 180 -16.83 9.27 -3.22
CA ILE A 180 -17.23 9.51 -1.83
C ILE A 180 -17.89 8.26 -1.25
N MET A 181 -17.13 7.57 -0.40
CA MET A 181 -17.52 6.29 0.21
C MET A 181 -18.88 6.34 0.94
N THR A 182 -19.22 7.45 1.60
CA THR A 182 -20.51 7.58 2.29
C THR A 182 -21.70 7.65 1.34
N GLN A 183 -21.53 8.12 0.10
CA GLN A 183 -22.59 8.09 -0.92
C GLN A 183 -22.82 6.66 -1.43
N LEU A 184 -21.79 5.82 -1.39
CA LEU A 184 -21.87 4.39 -1.71
C LEU A 184 -22.41 3.55 -0.55
N GLY A 185 -22.85 4.18 0.55
CA GLY A 185 -23.36 3.48 1.74
C GLY A 185 -22.27 2.88 2.63
N ILE A 186 -20.99 3.19 2.37
CA ILE A 186 -19.86 2.67 3.15
C ILE A 186 -19.63 3.56 4.37
N PRO A 187 -19.75 3.04 5.61
CA PRO A 187 -19.50 3.82 6.80
C PRO A 187 -18.02 4.24 6.90
N THR A 188 -17.76 5.54 7.02
CA THR A 188 -16.41 6.06 7.28
C THR A 188 -16.29 6.57 8.70
N GLN A 189 -15.13 6.34 9.35
CA GLN A 189 -14.84 6.93 10.66
C GLN A 189 -14.61 8.45 10.57
N LEU A 190 -14.19 8.94 9.39
CA LEU A 190 -14.05 10.35 9.07
C LEU A 190 -15.36 10.85 8.42
N ARG A 191 -16.40 11.03 9.23
CA ARG A 191 -17.59 11.79 8.81
C ARG A 191 -17.25 13.28 8.77
N SER A 192 -16.44 13.70 7.81
CA SER A 192 -16.22 15.12 7.58
C SER A 192 -17.42 15.68 6.80
N PRO A 193 -18.13 16.70 7.30
CA PRO A 193 -19.17 17.38 6.54
C PRO A 193 -18.61 18.21 5.36
N THR A 194 -17.28 18.28 5.22
CA THR A 194 -16.57 19.11 4.24
C THR A 194 -15.68 18.25 3.34
N ILE A 195 -16.23 17.23 2.68
CA ILE A 195 -15.51 16.52 1.62
C ILE A 195 -15.61 17.35 0.34
N ALA A 196 -14.49 17.55 -0.35
CA ALA A 196 -14.48 18.25 -1.63
C ALA A 196 -15.25 17.40 -2.67
N PRO A 197 -16.27 17.97 -3.35
CA PRO A 197 -17.06 17.24 -4.33
C PRO A 197 -16.27 16.79 -5.56
N PHE A 198 -15.17 17.49 -5.87
CA PHE A 198 -14.34 17.23 -7.03
C PHE A 198 -12.85 17.17 -6.66
N GLN A 199 -12.04 16.76 -7.62
CA GLN A 199 -10.59 16.72 -7.56
C GLN A 199 -10.04 17.47 -8.78
N LEU A 200 -9.04 18.32 -8.55
CA LEU A 200 -8.29 18.97 -9.64
C LEU A 200 -7.00 18.19 -9.85
N TRP A 201 -6.73 17.87 -11.12
CA TRP A 201 -5.57 17.12 -11.56
C TRP A 201 -4.75 17.92 -12.55
N PHE A 202 -3.43 17.91 -12.42
CA PHE A 202 -2.52 18.49 -13.39
C PHE A 202 -1.17 17.78 -13.37
N SER A 203 -0.44 17.81 -14.49
CA SER A 203 0.89 17.21 -14.58
C SER A 203 1.95 18.15 -13.99
N ALA A 204 2.77 17.65 -13.08
CA ALA A 204 3.89 18.37 -12.50
C ALA A 204 5.21 17.74 -12.93
N THR A 205 6.07 18.55 -13.56
CA THR A 205 7.46 18.18 -13.90
C THR A 205 8.39 18.91 -12.96
N ILE A 206 9.11 18.15 -12.13
CA ILE A 206 9.97 18.69 -11.07
C ILE A 206 11.35 18.09 -11.22
N GLY A 207 12.37 18.94 -11.26
CA GLY A 207 13.76 18.52 -11.34
C GLY A 207 14.22 17.71 -10.11
N PRO A 208 15.43 17.11 -10.17
CA PRO A 208 16.04 16.40 -9.04
C PRO A 208 16.11 17.26 -7.77
N LEU A 209 15.76 16.68 -6.61
CA LEU A 209 15.87 17.31 -5.27
C LEU A 209 15.36 18.76 -5.26
N GLY A 210 14.27 19.01 -5.97
CA GLY A 210 13.79 20.35 -6.29
C GLY A 210 12.30 20.51 -6.06
N PHE A 211 11.82 21.74 -6.20
CA PHE A 211 10.39 22.05 -6.12
C PHE A 211 9.94 22.96 -7.24
N LYS A 212 8.62 23.01 -7.46
CA LYS A 212 7.97 23.99 -8.32
C LYS A 212 6.64 24.39 -7.72
N SER A 213 6.32 25.67 -7.82
CA SER A 213 5.03 26.22 -7.39
C SER A 213 4.12 26.41 -8.60
N TYR A 214 2.87 26.02 -8.41
CA TYR A 214 1.78 26.13 -9.37
C TYR A 214 0.69 27.03 -8.80
N PHE A 215 0.12 27.87 -9.65
CA PHE A 215 -0.88 28.85 -9.29
C PHE A 215 -2.22 28.39 -9.86
N VAL A 216 -3.18 28.14 -8.98
CA VAL A 216 -4.54 27.74 -9.35
C VAL A 216 -5.45 28.94 -9.19
N ASP A 217 -6.17 29.29 -10.25
CA ASP A 217 -7.24 30.30 -10.25
C ASP A 217 -8.58 29.61 -10.51
N THR A 218 -9.48 29.65 -9.55
CA THR A 218 -10.79 29.01 -9.59
C THR A 218 -11.88 29.91 -10.16
N ASN A 219 -11.55 31.15 -10.54
CA ASN A 219 -12.47 32.12 -11.16
C ASN A 219 -13.80 32.30 -10.38
N GLY A 220 -13.74 32.30 -9.05
CA GLY A 220 -14.93 32.48 -8.20
C GLY A 220 -15.81 31.24 -8.03
N ASN A 221 -15.46 30.11 -8.64
CA ASN A 221 -16.30 28.91 -8.59
C ASN A 221 -16.35 28.29 -7.19
N THR A 222 -15.26 28.40 -6.43
CA THR A 222 -15.20 27.92 -5.05
C THR A 222 -16.15 28.72 -4.14
N ARG A 223 -16.18 30.05 -4.28
CA ARG A 223 -17.15 30.92 -3.60
C ARG A 223 -18.60 30.59 -3.99
N LYS A 224 -18.86 30.35 -5.28
CA LYS A 224 -20.20 29.93 -5.76
C LYS A 224 -20.62 28.60 -5.16
N ALA A 225 -19.70 27.64 -5.04
CA ALA A 225 -19.97 26.32 -4.49
C ALA A 225 -20.38 26.37 -3.02
N LEU A 226 -19.67 27.16 -2.20
CA LEU A 226 -19.99 27.38 -0.79
C LEU A 226 -21.38 28.00 -0.59
N LYS A 227 -21.72 29.01 -1.40
CA LYS A 227 -23.04 29.67 -1.33
C LYS A 227 -24.19 28.74 -1.72
N LYS A 228 -23.98 27.90 -2.74
CA LYS A 228 -25.02 27.01 -3.27
C LYS A 228 -25.26 25.75 -2.45
N ARG A 229 -24.43 25.46 -1.42
CA ARG A 229 -24.37 24.14 -0.75
C ARG A 229 -24.41 23.03 -1.80
N VAL A 230 -23.45 23.08 -2.74
CA VAL A 230 -23.38 22.14 -3.87
C VAL A 230 -23.53 20.73 -3.33
N LYS A 231 -24.59 20.04 -3.80
CA LYS A 231 -24.77 18.63 -3.48
C LYS A 231 -23.54 17.91 -4.02
N LEU A 232 -22.99 17.02 -3.21
CA LEU A 232 -21.97 16.08 -3.67
C LEU A 232 -22.45 15.45 -4.99
N PRO A 233 -21.57 15.23 -5.99
CA PRO A 233 -21.95 14.58 -7.23
C PRO A 233 -22.66 13.28 -6.84
N ILE A 234 -23.97 13.22 -7.07
CA ILE A 234 -24.73 12.00 -6.85
C ILE A 234 -24.51 11.20 -8.13
N GLU A 235 -24.02 9.97 -8.00
CA GLU A 235 -23.99 9.04 -9.12
C GLU A 235 -25.36 8.99 -9.76
N ASP A 236 -25.42 9.47 -11.00
CA ASP A 236 -26.62 9.33 -11.81
C ASP A 236 -26.69 7.86 -12.25
N LYS A 237 -27.44 7.04 -11.49
CA LYS A 237 -27.68 5.62 -11.78
C LYS A 237 -28.24 5.36 -13.19
N SER A 238 -28.71 6.41 -13.88
CA SER A 238 -29.18 6.32 -15.26
C SER A 238 -28.05 6.42 -16.30
N LYS A 239 -26.88 6.93 -15.92
CA LYS A 239 -25.66 7.00 -16.74
C LYS A 239 -24.64 5.91 -16.39
N SER A 240 -24.92 5.08 -15.38
CA SER A 240 -24.00 4.08 -14.80
C SER A 240 -23.99 2.72 -15.49
N LYS A 241 -24.68 2.56 -16.63
CA LYS A 241 -24.48 1.40 -17.50
C LYS A 241 -23.54 1.79 -18.62
N LEU A 242 -22.36 1.17 -18.63
CA LEU A 242 -21.53 1.06 -19.83
C LEU A 242 -22.43 0.71 -21.02
N ALA A 243 -22.53 1.64 -21.97
CA ALA A 243 -23.40 1.51 -23.14
C ALA A 243 -22.81 0.58 -24.23
N SER A 244 -21.89 -0.30 -23.85
CA SER A 244 -21.28 -1.33 -24.70
C SER A 244 -20.89 -2.52 -23.83
N ASN A 245 -21.04 -3.74 -24.37
CA ASN A 245 -20.83 -5.01 -23.64
C ASN A 245 -19.39 -5.23 -23.12
N GLU A 246 -18.44 -4.32 -23.41
CA GLU A 246 -17.06 -4.35 -22.93
C GLU A 246 -16.55 -2.91 -22.75
N ALA A 247 -15.87 -2.63 -21.63
CA ALA A 247 -15.16 -1.38 -21.38
C ALA A 247 -13.68 -1.57 -21.67
N THR A 248 -12.98 -0.56 -22.21
CA THR A 248 -11.53 -0.63 -22.38
C THR A 248 -10.85 0.65 -21.93
N LEU A 249 -9.67 0.52 -21.32
CA LEU A 249 -8.75 1.63 -21.12
C LEU A 249 -7.50 1.37 -21.96
N SER A 250 -7.02 2.37 -22.70
CA SER A 250 -5.85 2.19 -23.57
C SER A 250 -4.96 3.43 -23.58
N ASN A 251 -3.64 3.23 -23.56
CA ASN A 251 -2.65 4.26 -23.88
C ASN A 251 -1.66 3.71 -24.92
N GLN A 252 -0.49 4.34 -25.08
CA GLN A 252 0.52 3.88 -26.04
C GLN A 252 1.28 2.61 -25.62
N PHE A 253 1.15 2.17 -24.36
CA PHE A 253 1.87 1.04 -23.78
C PHE A 253 0.98 -0.18 -23.53
N ILE A 254 -0.21 0.05 -22.97
CA ILE A 254 -1.07 -0.99 -22.43
C ILE A 254 -2.51 -0.71 -22.84
N LYS A 255 -3.24 -1.77 -23.18
CA LYS A 255 -4.70 -1.78 -23.23
C LYS A 255 -5.23 -2.80 -22.24
N ILE A 256 -6.24 -2.45 -21.45
CA ILE A 256 -6.96 -3.36 -20.57
C ILE A 256 -8.45 -3.36 -20.89
N SER A 257 -9.08 -4.52 -20.75
CA SER A 257 -10.49 -4.74 -21.10
C SER A 257 -11.27 -5.33 -19.94
N PHE A 258 -12.51 -4.89 -19.79
CA PHE A 258 -13.44 -5.30 -18.76
C PHE A 258 -14.69 -5.90 -19.38
N ASP A 259 -15.20 -6.95 -18.75
CA ASP A 259 -16.37 -7.69 -19.21
C ASP A 259 -17.68 -6.96 -18.87
N GLU A 260 -18.81 -7.55 -19.27
CA GLU A 260 -20.14 -7.04 -18.97
C GLU A 260 -20.46 -6.99 -17.46
N ASN A 261 -19.72 -7.73 -16.64
CA ASN A 261 -19.83 -7.74 -15.18
C ASN A 261 -18.94 -6.68 -14.51
N GLY A 262 -18.22 -5.89 -15.30
CA GLY A 262 -17.31 -4.86 -14.84
C GLY A 262 -15.97 -5.40 -14.33
N GLN A 263 -15.62 -6.66 -14.61
CA GLN A 263 -14.39 -7.31 -14.17
C GLN A 263 -13.30 -7.26 -15.24
N LEU A 264 -12.05 -7.05 -14.81
CA LEU A 264 -10.88 -7.14 -15.71
C LEU A 264 -10.76 -8.57 -16.25
N TYR A 265 -10.63 -8.73 -17.56
CA TYR A 265 -10.42 -10.05 -18.17
C TYR A 265 -9.21 -10.12 -19.12
N GLN A 266 -8.68 -8.97 -19.55
CA GLN A 266 -7.60 -8.94 -20.55
C GLN A 266 -6.67 -7.75 -20.36
N LEU A 267 -5.39 -7.98 -20.63
CA LEU A 267 -4.35 -6.98 -20.80
C LEU A 267 -3.61 -7.25 -22.11
N GLN A 268 -3.37 -6.21 -22.90
CA GLN A 268 -2.58 -6.25 -24.10
C GLN A 268 -1.35 -5.34 -23.93
N ASP A 269 -0.16 -5.90 -24.17
CA ASP A 269 1.10 -5.15 -24.21
C ASP A 269 1.29 -4.59 -25.62
N LEU A 270 1.03 -3.30 -25.80
CA LEU A 270 1.11 -2.62 -27.10
C LEU A 270 2.56 -2.33 -27.55
N GLN A 271 3.55 -2.55 -26.68
CA GLN A 271 4.98 -2.37 -27.01
C GLN A 271 5.65 -3.68 -27.41
N SER A 272 5.09 -4.83 -27.03
CA SER A 272 5.58 -6.12 -27.48
C SER A 272 5.51 -6.23 -29.02
N PRO A 273 6.46 -6.87 -29.71
CA PRO A 273 6.48 -6.94 -31.17
C PRO A 273 5.22 -7.53 -31.81
N GLN A 274 4.53 -8.43 -31.09
CA GLN A 274 3.31 -9.09 -31.54
C GLN A 274 2.04 -8.52 -30.91
N GLN A 275 2.17 -7.48 -30.08
CA GLN A 275 1.08 -6.96 -29.24
C GLN A 275 0.41 -8.05 -28.39
N ASP A 276 1.24 -8.78 -27.66
CA ASP A 276 0.91 -9.90 -26.78
C ASP A 276 -0.32 -9.62 -25.92
N ILE A 277 -1.22 -10.60 -25.89
CA ILE A 277 -2.49 -10.54 -25.15
C ILE A 277 -2.43 -11.56 -24.01
N TYR A 278 -2.71 -11.08 -22.80
CA TYR A 278 -2.77 -11.86 -21.57
C TYR A 278 -4.20 -11.90 -21.05
N ASN A 279 -4.73 -13.11 -20.82
CA ASN A 279 -5.99 -13.27 -20.10
C ASN A 279 -5.71 -13.12 -18.61
N ILE A 280 -5.89 -11.90 -18.12
CA ILE A 280 -5.69 -11.53 -16.71
C ILE A 280 -7.02 -11.20 -16.06
N SER A 281 -7.28 -11.79 -14.90
CA SER A 281 -8.38 -11.40 -14.03
C SER A 281 -7.89 -10.91 -12.68
N GLN A 282 -8.66 -10.03 -12.05
CA GLN A 282 -8.45 -9.61 -10.68
C GLN A 282 -9.73 -9.86 -9.88
N SER A 283 -9.59 -10.60 -8.78
CA SER A 283 -10.70 -10.88 -7.86
C SER A 283 -10.31 -10.47 -6.45
N PHE A 284 -11.28 -9.97 -5.70
CA PHE A 284 -11.18 -9.92 -4.25
C PHE A 284 -11.73 -11.22 -3.67
N LEU A 285 -10.99 -11.82 -2.74
CA LEU A 285 -11.36 -13.05 -2.02
C LEU A 285 -11.13 -12.88 -0.53
N TRP A 286 -11.56 -13.84 0.28
CA TRP A 286 -11.11 -13.96 1.68
C TRP A 286 -10.73 -15.39 2.03
N TYR A 287 -9.86 -15.53 3.02
CA TYR A 287 -9.73 -16.78 3.76
C TYR A 287 -10.52 -16.69 5.07
N LYS A 288 -11.27 -17.76 5.38
CA LYS A 288 -11.77 -17.99 6.73
C LYS A 288 -10.62 -18.48 7.59
N GLY A 289 -10.35 -17.84 8.71
CA GLY A 289 -9.30 -18.24 9.64
C GLY A 289 -9.78 -19.28 10.64
N ALA A 290 -8.88 -20.21 10.97
CA ALA A 290 -9.14 -21.29 11.91
C ALA A 290 -9.41 -20.75 13.32
N SER A 291 -10.45 -21.29 13.97
CA SER A 291 -10.85 -20.93 15.34
C SER A 291 -10.05 -21.65 16.43
N SER A 292 -9.91 -21.02 17.60
CA SER A 292 -9.25 -21.61 18.77
C SER A 292 -10.19 -22.62 19.46
N GLY A 293 -10.22 -23.86 18.99
CA GLY A 293 -10.69 -24.98 19.82
C GLY A 293 -9.75 -25.22 21.00
N ILE A 294 -10.15 -26.03 21.99
CA ILE A 294 -9.48 -26.25 23.29
C ILE A 294 -7.97 -26.64 23.19
N LYS A 295 -7.46 -27.06 22.02
CA LYS A 295 -6.04 -27.34 21.77
C LYS A 295 -5.55 -27.02 20.34
N LYS A 296 -6.18 -26.10 19.62
CA LYS A 296 -5.83 -25.81 18.22
C LYS A 296 -5.36 -24.35 18.05
N GLN A 297 -4.22 -24.16 17.38
CA GLN A 297 -3.69 -22.84 17.01
C GLN A 297 -4.73 -22.07 16.17
N ALA A 298 -5.15 -20.89 16.60
CA ALA A 298 -6.05 -20.05 15.80
C ALA A 298 -5.28 -19.14 14.83
N SER A 299 -5.98 -18.61 13.82
CA SER A 299 -5.49 -17.42 13.12
C SER A 299 -5.55 -16.19 14.05
N GLY A 300 -4.68 -15.21 13.82
CA GLY A 300 -4.63 -14.00 14.64
C GLY A 300 -3.57 -13.00 14.17
N ALA A 301 -3.19 -12.08 15.05
CA ALA A 301 -2.29 -10.97 14.68
C ALA A 301 -0.89 -11.42 14.19
N TYR A 302 -0.42 -12.59 14.65
CA TYR A 302 0.89 -13.13 14.27
C TYR A 302 0.76 -14.26 13.26
N VAL A 303 -0.06 -15.24 13.59
CA VAL A 303 -0.24 -16.47 12.81
C VAL A 303 -1.35 -16.28 11.80
N PHE A 304 -1.07 -16.53 10.53
CA PHE A 304 -2.10 -16.73 9.52
C PHE A 304 -2.35 -18.23 9.39
N ARG A 305 -3.54 -18.67 9.80
CA ARG A 305 -3.96 -20.06 9.68
C ARG A 305 -5.35 -20.10 9.06
N PRO A 306 -5.47 -20.30 7.74
CA PRO A 306 -6.78 -20.53 7.14
C PRO A 306 -7.42 -21.82 7.69
N GLU A 307 -8.74 -21.89 7.65
CA GLU A 307 -9.51 -23.08 8.06
C GLU A 307 -9.05 -24.28 7.21
N PRO A 308 -8.72 -25.44 7.81
CA PRO A 308 -8.25 -26.60 7.07
C PRO A 308 -9.26 -27.04 6.00
N ASN A 309 -8.76 -27.51 4.86
CA ASN A 309 -9.55 -27.97 3.71
C ASN A 309 -10.49 -26.91 3.09
N THR A 310 -10.23 -25.63 3.34
CA THR A 310 -10.91 -24.53 2.66
C THR A 310 -9.97 -23.81 1.69
N THR A 311 -10.53 -23.21 0.65
CA THR A 311 -9.83 -22.29 -0.25
C THR A 311 -10.31 -20.86 0.01
N ALA A 312 -9.63 -19.87 -0.57
CA ALA A 312 -10.15 -18.51 -0.55
C ALA A 312 -11.46 -18.46 -1.34
N GLU A 313 -12.48 -17.85 -0.75
CA GLU A 313 -13.80 -17.68 -1.35
C GLU A 313 -13.90 -16.30 -1.97
N GLU A 314 -14.53 -16.19 -3.14
CA GLU A 314 -14.79 -14.89 -3.74
C GLU A 314 -15.75 -14.08 -2.87
N ILE A 315 -15.48 -12.78 -2.76
CA ILE A 315 -16.36 -11.89 -2.03
C ILE A 315 -17.73 -11.83 -2.74
N LEU A 316 -17.74 -11.89 -4.09
CA LEU A 316 -18.94 -11.83 -4.93
C LEU A 316 -19.73 -13.16 -4.92
N ILE A 317 -20.55 -13.38 -3.89
CA ILE A 317 -21.38 -14.59 -3.78
C ILE A 317 -22.72 -14.41 -4.52
N GLY A 318 -23.00 -15.19 -5.56
CA GLY A 318 -24.40 -15.41 -6.01
C GLY A 318 -24.96 -14.44 -7.06
N GLY A 319 -24.15 -13.98 -8.02
CA GLY A 319 -24.64 -13.22 -9.17
C GLY A 319 -24.68 -11.70 -8.99
N PHE A 320 -23.96 -11.16 -8.00
CA PHE A 320 -23.77 -9.72 -7.88
C PHE A 320 -22.77 -9.21 -8.93
N HIS A 321 -23.15 -8.14 -9.63
CA HIS A 321 -22.30 -7.45 -10.60
C HIS A 321 -21.45 -6.36 -9.94
N VAL A 322 -20.27 -6.09 -10.48
CA VAL A 322 -19.44 -4.95 -10.09
C VAL A 322 -20.02 -3.71 -10.76
N GLU A 323 -20.53 -2.76 -9.96
CA GLU A 323 -20.96 -1.48 -10.51
C GLU A 323 -19.74 -0.70 -10.96
N THR A 324 -19.77 -0.20 -12.19
CA THR A 324 -18.64 0.47 -12.81
C THR A 324 -19.01 1.87 -13.25
N HIS A 325 -18.06 2.79 -13.07
CA HIS A 325 -18.16 4.16 -13.55
C HIS A 325 -16.88 4.53 -14.29
N LEU A 326 -17.02 4.90 -15.56
CA LEU A 326 -15.90 5.31 -16.42
C LEU A 326 -15.64 6.81 -16.23
N VAL A 327 -14.41 7.15 -15.87
CA VAL A 327 -13.88 8.51 -15.86
C VAL A 327 -12.79 8.60 -16.92
N GLN A 328 -13.01 9.41 -17.95
CA GLN A 328 -12.06 9.57 -19.06
C GLN A 328 -11.76 11.04 -19.31
N ASN A 329 -10.48 11.39 -19.40
CA ASN A 329 -9.99 12.74 -19.66
C ASN A 329 -8.60 12.73 -20.33
N ASP A 330 -8.05 13.90 -20.61
CA ASP A 330 -6.79 14.09 -21.31
C ASP A 330 -5.54 13.70 -20.50
N LEU A 331 -5.68 13.38 -19.22
CA LEU A 331 -4.57 12.96 -18.34
C LEU A 331 -4.60 11.46 -18.05
N PHE A 332 -5.79 10.87 -17.90
CA PHE A 332 -5.97 9.47 -17.58
C PHE A 332 -7.35 8.94 -17.97
N GLN A 333 -7.43 7.62 -18.02
CA GLN A 333 -8.67 6.85 -18.03
C GLN A 333 -8.76 6.06 -16.72
N GLU A 334 -9.95 5.93 -16.17
CA GLU A 334 -10.19 5.22 -14.91
C GLU A 334 -11.54 4.51 -14.94
N ILE A 335 -11.56 3.27 -14.49
CA ILE A 335 -12.80 2.58 -14.12
C ILE A 335 -12.85 2.51 -12.59
N GLN A 336 -13.88 3.15 -12.04
CA GLN A 336 -14.25 3.01 -10.63
C GLN A 336 -15.17 1.81 -10.50
N GLN A 337 -14.82 0.88 -9.63
CA GLN A 337 -15.53 -0.35 -9.34
C GLN A 337 -16.05 -0.31 -7.91
N THR A 338 -17.35 -0.54 -7.76
CA THR A 338 -18.01 -0.79 -6.48
C THR A 338 -18.46 -2.25 -6.46
N PHE A 339 -17.88 -3.04 -5.58
CA PHE A 339 -18.25 -4.44 -5.43
C PHE A 339 -19.49 -4.50 -4.54
N ASN A 340 -20.64 -4.74 -5.18
CA ASN A 340 -21.96 -4.53 -4.58
C ASN A 340 -22.27 -5.57 -3.50
N PHE A 341 -22.20 -5.12 -2.25
CA PHE A 341 -22.70 -5.81 -1.06
C PHE A 341 -23.68 -4.90 -0.34
N PHE A 342 -24.59 -5.45 0.46
CA PHE A 342 -25.37 -4.61 1.37
C PHE A 342 -24.95 -4.86 2.82
N PRO A 343 -24.26 -3.90 3.49
CA PRO A 343 -23.72 -2.64 2.96
C PRO A 343 -22.47 -2.83 2.07
N ASN A 344 -22.16 -1.86 1.22
CA ASN A 344 -20.93 -1.88 0.42
C ASN A 344 -19.70 -1.71 1.33
N TRP A 345 -18.58 -2.33 0.97
CA TRP A 345 -17.34 -2.26 1.76
C TRP A 345 -16.06 -2.52 0.95
N VAL A 346 -16.16 -2.76 -0.36
CA VAL A 346 -14.99 -2.84 -1.25
C VAL A 346 -15.21 -1.94 -2.45
N THR A 347 -14.27 -1.02 -2.68
CA THR A 347 -14.21 -0.17 -3.87
C THR A 347 -12.80 -0.19 -4.45
N GLN A 348 -12.69 0.02 -5.76
CA GLN A 348 -11.42 0.04 -6.47
C GLN A 348 -11.46 1.08 -7.61
N SER A 349 -10.42 1.88 -7.75
CA SER A 349 -10.13 2.65 -8.96
C SER A 349 -9.05 1.91 -9.75
N VAL A 350 -9.36 1.51 -10.98
CA VAL A 350 -8.40 0.97 -11.95
C VAL A 350 -8.06 2.07 -12.94
N ARG A 351 -6.86 2.63 -12.82
CA ARG A 351 -6.46 3.87 -13.50
C ARG A 351 -5.31 3.61 -14.46
N LEU A 352 -5.48 4.03 -15.71
CA LEU A 352 -4.46 4.02 -16.75
C LEU A 352 -4.12 5.47 -17.12
N TYR A 353 -2.92 5.91 -16.74
CA TYR A 353 -2.40 7.22 -17.10
C TYR A 353 -1.95 7.25 -18.56
N ASN A 354 -2.16 8.36 -19.27
CA ASN A 354 -1.91 8.42 -20.72
C ASN A 354 -0.44 8.18 -21.11
N ASN A 355 0.51 8.38 -20.19
CA ASN A 355 1.96 8.28 -20.45
C ASN A 355 2.70 7.32 -19.51
N LYS A 356 2.02 6.37 -18.87
CA LYS A 356 2.65 5.41 -17.95
C LYS A 356 2.53 3.96 -18.46
N PRO A 357 3.59 3.14 -18.37
CA PRO A 357 3.58 1.74 -18.79
C PRO A 357 3.08 0.81 -17.67
N TYR A 358 2.11 1.26 -16.88
CA TYR A 358 1.52 0.48 -15.80
C TYR A 358 0.07 0.92 -15.55
N VAL A 359 -0.71 0.00 -14.98
CA VAL A 359 -2.06 0.25 -14.48
C VAL A 359 -1.98 0.41 -12.97
N GLU A 360 -2.60 1.44 -12.43
CA GLU A 360 -2.68 1.69 -11.00
C GLU A 360 -4.01 1.14 -10.44
N PHE A 361 -3.92 0.30 -9.41
CA PHE A 361 -5.07 -0.22 -8.67
C PHE A 361 -5.09 0.43 -7.28
N GLU A 362 -6.07 1.29 -7.04
CA GLU A 362 -6.28 1.94 -5.74
C GLU A 362 -7.57 1.37 -5.13
N TYR A 363 -7.45 0.56 -4.08
CA TYR A 363 -8.61 -0.08 -3.45
C TYR A 363 -8.83 0.38 -2.01
N THR A 364 -10.11 0.41 -1.61
CA THR A 364 -10.55 0.61 -0.23
C THR A 364 -11.31 -0.63 0.22
N VAL A 365 -10.87 -1.23 1.32
CA VAL A 365 -11.51 -2.40 1.93
C VAL A 365 -11.94 -2.05 3.36
N GLY A 366 -13.23 -2.16 3.63
CA GLY A 366 -13.83 -2.01 4.95
C GLY A 366 -14.92 -0.93 5.01
N PRO A 367 -15.66 -0.86 6.13
CA PRO A 367 -15.58 -1.78 7.26
C PRO A 367 -16.05 -3.19 6.87
N LEU A 368 -15.43 -4.22 7.42
CA LEU A 368 -15.91 -5.59 7.20
C LEU A 368 -17.36 -5.69 7.73
N PRO A 369 -18.30 -6.29 6.98
CA PRO A 369 -19.67 -6.52 7.43
C PRO A 369 -19.74 -7.21 8.80
N SER A 370 -20.69 -6.81 9.65
CA SER A 370 -20.88 -7.39 11.00
C SER A 370 -21.05 -8.90 10.99
N ASP A 371 -21.67 -9.44 9.95
CA ASP A 371 -21.95 -10.88 9.83
C ASP A 371 -20.69 -11.68 9.49
N LEU A 372 -19.68 -11.02 8.90
CA LEU A 372 -18.32 -11.53 8.73
C LEU A 372 -17.46 -11.32 10.00
N ILE A 373 -17.94 -10.54 10.98
CA ILE A 373 -17.28 -10.31 12.28
C ILE A 373 -17.77 -11.31 13.34
N ASN A 374 -18.57 -12.31 12.97
CA ASN A 374 -18.80 -13.49 13.82
C ASN A 374 -17.45 -14.14 14.23
N LEU A 375 -17.42 -14.96 15.29
CA LEU A 375 -16.23 -15.48 16.02
C LEU A 375 -15.07 -16.10 15.19
N THR A 376 -15.14 -16.11 13.86
CA THR A 376 -14.13 -16.57 12.91
C THR A 376 -13.52 -15.37 12.16
N SER A 377 -12.20 -15.28 12.14
CA SER A 377 -11.49 -14.22 11.41
C SER A 377 -11.68 -14.38 9.90
N HIS A 378 -11.80 -13.27 9.17
CA HIS A 378 -11.78 -13.23 7.71
C HIS A 378 -10.60 -12.39 7.24
N GLU A 379 -9.82 -12.95 6.31
CA GLU A 379 -8.58 -12.34 5.82
C GLU A 379 -8.71 -12.07 4.32
N VAL A 380 -8.99 -10.81 3.98
CA VAL A 380 -9.26 -10.36 2.61
C VAL A 380 -7.97 -10.28 1.80
N ILE A 381 -8.03 -10.78 0.57
CA ILE A 381 -6.95 -10.72 -0.42
C ILE A 381 -7.45 -10.10 -1.73
N THR A 382 -6.53 -9.52 -2.48
CA THR A 382 -6.69 -9.30 -3.91
C THR A 382 -5.82 -10.32 -4.64
N ARG A 383 -6.35 -10.98 -5.65
CA ARG A 383 -5.65 -12.00 -6.44
C ARG A 383 -5.70 -11.61 -7.90
N TYR A 384 -4.53 -11.60 -8.53
CA TYR A 384 -4.39 -11.52 -9.97
C TYR A 384 -4.15 -12.93 -10.51
N THR A 385 -4.95 -13.35 -11.49
CA THR A 385 -4.83 -14.65 -12.15
C THR A 385 -4.49 -14.40 -13.61
N VAL A 386 -3.39 -14.98 -14.09
CA VAL A 386 -3.01 -14.91 -15.50
C VAL A 386 -3.10 -16.32 -16.07
N ASN A 387 -3.96 -16.50 -17.05
CA ASN A 387 -4.09 -17.76 -17.77
C ASN A 387 -3.18 -17.75 -18.99
N SER A 388 -2.63 -18.92 -19.33
CA SER A 388 -1.89 -19.08 -20.60
C SER A 388 -2.86 -18.91 -21.77
N VAL A 389 -2.46 -18.16 -22.79
CA VAL A 389 -3.27 -17.89 -23.98
C VAL A 389 -2.40 -18.08 -25.21
N ASN A 390 -2.93 -18.78 -26.22
CA ASN A 390 -2.21 -19.08 -27.46
C ASN A 390 -0.84 -19.73 -27.16
N ASP A 391 0.25 -19.22 -27.75
CA ASP A 391 1.62 -19.69 -27.55
C ASP A 391 2.31 -19.08 -26.30
N ILE A 392 1.62 -18.21 -25.54
CA ILE A 392 2.16 -17.57 -24.34
C ILE A 392 1.83 -18.43 -23.13
N SER A 393 2.77 -19.32 -22.77
CA SER A 393 2.69 -20.12 -21.54
C SER A 393 3.14 -19.30 -20.33
N PHE A 394 2.22 -19.09 -19.39
CA PHE A 394 2.51 -18.51 -18.09
C PHE A 394 2.58 -19.63 -17.05
N THR A 395 3.67 -20.39 -17.08
CA THR A 395 3.98 -21.39 -16.05
C THR A 395 5.16 -20.91 -15.24
N ASN A 396 4.98 -20.79 -13.93
CA ASN A 396 6.03 -20.40 -13.02
C ASN A 396 6.63 -21.60 -12.26
N ASN A 397 6.11 -22.82 -12.47
CA ASN A 397 6.53 -24.05 -11.78
C ASN A 397 6.59 -23.90 -10.25
N GLY A 398 5.64 -23.15 -9.67
CA GLY A 398 5.60 -22.85 -8.23
C GLY A 398 6.56 -21.74 -7.79
N MET A 399 7.36 -21.17 -8.69
CA MET A 399 8.34 -20.14 -8.37
C MET A 399 7.75 -18.73 -8.43
N PHE A 400 8.13 -17.88 -7.48
CA PHE A 400 7.83 -16.45 -7.51
C PHE A 400 8.93 -15.65 -6.81
N THR A 401 8.88 -14.33 -6.86
CA THR A 401 9.86 -13.46 -6.19
C THR A 401 9.17 -12.47 -5.27
N THR A 402 9.76 -12.25 -4.10
CA THR A 402 9.36 -11.17 -3.18
C THR A 402 10.57 -10.33 -2.85
N ASP A 403 10.39 -9.05 -2.57
CA ASP A 403 11.49 -8.24 -2.07
C ASP A 403 11.86 -8.63 -0.62
N ALA A 404 13.06 -8.23 -0.21
CA ALA A 404 13.47 -8.17 1.19
C ALA A 404 13.71 -6.71 1.56
N ASN A 405 12.80 -6.17 2.37
CA ASN A 405 12.86 -4.81 2.91
C ASN A 405 12.92 -3.70 1.84
N GLY A 406 12.27 -3.88 0.70
CA GLY A 406 12.28 -2.94 -0.41
C GLY A 406 13.61 -2.85 -1.15
N ARG A 407 14.49 -3.86 -1.02
CA ARG A 407 15.82 -3.88 -1.63
C ARG A 407 15.97 -4.97 -2.67
N GLN A 408 16.45 -6.15 -2.26
CA GLN A 408 16.75 -7.26 -3.17
C GLN A 408 15.51 -8.14 -3.36
N TYR A 409 15.37 -8.73 -4.55
CA TYR A 409 14.37 -9.76 -4.81
C TYR A 409 14.91 -11.15 -4.47
N ILE A 410 14.13 -11.93 -3.71
CA ILE A 410 14.44 -13.30 -3.30
C ILE A 410 13.47 -14.25 -4.00
N LYS A 411 14.00 -15.30 -4.63
CA LYS A 411 13.22 -16.37 -5.24
C LYS A 411 12.57 -17.24 -4.15
N ARG A 412 11.31 -17.61 -4.36
CA ARG A 412 10.46 -18.44 -3.50
C ARG A 412 9.98 -19.65 -4.30
N THR A 413 9.79 -20.78 -3.62
CA THR A 413 9.38 -22.08 -4.17
C THR A 413 8.34 -22.74 -3.28
#